data_AF-A0A9P5T767-F1
#
_entry.id   AF-A0A9P5T767-F1
#
_cell.length_a   1.000
_cell.length_b   1.000
_cell.length_c   1.000
_cell.angle_alpha   90.00
_cell.angle_beta   90.00
_cell.angle_gamma   90.00
#
_symmetry.space_group_name_H-M   'P 1'
#
loop_
_entity.id
_entity.type
_entity.pdbx_description
1 polymer ?
#
loop_
_entity_poly.entity_id
_entity_poly.type
_entity_poly.pdbx_seq_one_letter_code
_entity_poly.pdbx_strand_id
1 'polypeptide(L)'
;MSAKHPAHRRKGGSVEVVDSKYAVDLATQQSYSENIFLFVPNLIGYSRIILAGLALHYMSYHPKYCTLLYCISCLLDAVDGQAARALGQTSKFGAVLDMVTDRCTTSCLLCYLSSAYPTYALSFQFLISLDFASHYMHMYSSLVTGSRSHKLVTSDVSRILWYYYNDSRTLFVMCAGNELFFLSLYLMKWVKTPIGLSHPLISHLTWPEVVALVSFWVFLAKNIINFVQLWKASKILVGVDLAERAKARESSPRSKGR
;
A
#
# COMPACT_ATOMS: atom_id res chain seq x y z
N MET A 1 1.50 -41.04 -38.78
CA MET A 1 0.06 -40.85 -38.54
C MET A 1 -0.09 -39.99 -37.30
N SER A 2 -0.60 -38.76 -37.51
CA SER A 2 -0.59 -37.66 -36.55
C SER A 2 -1.60 -37.87 -35.42
N ALA A 3 -1.16 -37.78 -34.17
CA ALA A 3 -2.00 -37.87 -32.99
C ALA A 3 -2.77 -36.54 -32.79
N LYS A 4 -4.10 -36.64 -32.73
CA LYS A 4 -5.01 -35.51 -32.52
C LYS A 4 -4.86 -34.97 -31.09
N HIS A 5 -4.44 -33.71 -30.94
CA HIS A 5 -4.63 -32.95 -29.71
C HIS A 5 -6.11 -32.53 -29.56
N PRO A 6 -6.74 -32.67 -28.38
CA PRO A 6 -8.08 -32.15 -28.16
C PRO A 6 -8.02 -30.63 -27.95
N ALA A 7 -8.66 -29.89 -28.85
CA ALA A 7 -8.84 -28.45 -28.74
C ALA A 7 -9.90 -28.13 -27.66
N HIS A 8 -9.48 -27.56 -26.53
CA HIS A 8 -10.38 -27.01 -25.53
C HIS A 8 -10.97 -25.68 -26.05
N ARG A 9 -12.18 -25.76 -26.60
CA ARG A 9 -13.00 -24.61 -26.99
C ARG A 9 -13.54 -23.92 -25.73
N ARG A 10 -12.90 -22.83 -25.29
CA ARG A 10 -13.38 -22.00 -24.17
C ARG A 10 -14.54 -21.10 -24.62
N LYS A 11 -15.73 -21.41 -24.12
CA LYS A 11 -16.90 -20.52 -24.14
C LYS A 11 -16.66 -19.36 -23.18
N GLY A 12 -17.01 -18.15 -23.63
CA GLY A 12 -16.93 -16.93 -22.84
C GLY A 12 -17.76 -17.01 -21.55
N GLY A 13 -17.12 -16.58 -20.46
CA GLY A 13 -17.69 -16.44 -19.13
C GLY A 13 -16.65 -15.75 -18.24
N SER A 14 -17.10 -14.74 -17.50
CA SER A 14 -16.48 -14.05 -16.36
C SER A 14 -15.28 -14.74 -15.70
N VAL A 15 -14.20 -13.97 -15.46
CA VAL A 15 -13.04 -14.27 -14.59
C VAL A 15 -12.69 -15.75 -14.54
N GLU A 16 -11.81 -16.19 -15.44
CA GLU A 16 -10.98 -17.34 -15.12
C GLU A 16 -10.21 -17.00 -13.86
N VAL A 17 -10.71 -17.51 -12.74
CA VAL A 17 -9.86 -17.89 -11.61
C VAL A 17 -8.77 -18.73 -12.25
N VAL A 18 -7.59 -18.14 -12.43
CA VAL A 18 -6.44 -18.88 -12.95
C VAL A 18 -6.25 -20.04 -11.98
N ASP A 19 -6.28 -21.27 -12.49
CA ASP A 19 -6.07 -22.44 -11.66
C ASP A 19 -4.76 -22.26 -10.89
N SER A 20 -4.83 -22.29 -9.55
CA SER A 20 -3.68 -22.00 -8.70
C SER A 20 -2.50 -22.91 -9.02
N LYS A 21 -2.78 -24.16 -9.41
CA LYS A 21 -1.75 -25.11 -9.83
C LYS A 21 -1.10 -24.67 -11.13
N TYR A 22 -1.89 -24.32 -12.14
CA TYR A 22 -1.39 -23.76 -13.39
C TYR A 22 -0.56 -22.47 -13.17
N ALA A 23 -0.98 -21.58 -12.27
CA ALA A 23 -0.23 -20.37 -11.94
C ALA A 23 1.13 -20.66 -11.27
N VAL A 24 1.18 -21.65 -10.36
CA VAL A 24 2.42 -22.10 -9.73
C VAL A 24 3.33 -22.79 -10.74
N ASP A 25 2.78 -23.64 -11.61
CA ASP A 25 3.53 -24.31 -12.67
C ASP A 25 4.14 -23.30 -13.64
N LEU A 26 3.37 -22.26 -14.03
CA LEU A 26 3.86 -21.12 -14.82
C LEU A 26 5.00 -20.37 -14.15
N ALA A 27 4.91 -20.12 -12.84
CA ALA A 27 5.93 -19.40 -12.08
C ALA A 27 7.21 -20.24 -11.86
N THR A 28 7.09 -21.57 -11.87
CA THR A 28 8.20 -22.51 -11.58
C THR A 28 8.90 -22.99 -12.84
N GLN A 29 8.19 -23.05 -13.98
CA GLN A 29 8.78 -23.44 -15.25
C GLN A 29 9.71 -22.35 -15.79
N GLN A 30 11.02 -22.61 -15.82
CA GLN A 30 12.05 -21.76 -16.46
C GLN A 30 11.89 -21.60 -17.98
N SER A 31 10.81 -22.12 -18.59
CA SER A 31 10.60 -22.14 -20.04
C SER A 31 10.11 -20.80 -20.61
N TYR A 32 9.77 -19.82 -19.78
CA TYR A 32 9.34 -18.48 -20.22
C TYR A 32 10.50 -17.48 -20.13
N SER A 33 10.58 -16.60 -21.12
CA SER A 33 11.65 -15.59 -21.24
C SER A 33 11.58 -14.48 -20.19
N GLU A 34 10.45 -14.33 -19.49
CA GLU A 34 10.21 -13.26 -18.52
C GLU A 34 10.07 -13.81 -17.10
N ASN A 35 10.96 -13.38 -16.21
CA ASN A 35 10.85 -13.68 -14.79
C ASN A 35 10.41 -12.42 -14.02
N ILE A 36 9.13 -12.40 -13.62
CA ILE A 36 8.54 -11.26 -12.89
C ILE A 36 9.28 -10.99 -11.58
N PHE A 37 9.78 -12.03 -10.88
CA PHE A 37 10.52 -11.83 -9.63
C PHE A 37 11.81 -11.02 -9.82
N LEU A 38 12.39 -11.04 -11.03
CA LEU A 38 13.64 -10.35 -11.37
C LEU A 38 13.41 -9.03 -12.13
N PHE A 39 12.17 -8.56 -12.23
CA PHE A 39 11.90 -7.23 -12.77
C PHE A 39 12.65 -6.16 -11.96
N VAL A 40 13.20 -5.17 -12.64
CA VAL A 40 13.95 -4.07 -12.03
C VAL A 40 13.18 -3.40 -10.87
N PRO A 41 11.88 -3.06 -10.99
CA PRO A 41 11.11 -2.52 -9.85
C PRO A 41 11.03 -3.49 -8.66
N ASN A 42 10.94 -4.81 -8.91
CA ASN A 42 10.86 -5.79 -7.83
C ASN A 42 12.20 -5.99 -7.13
N LEU A 43 13.32 -5.91 -7.86
CA LEU A 43 14.66 -5.90 -7.27
C LEU A 43 14.88 -4.67 -6.38
N ILE A 44 14.38 -3.50 -6.81
CA ILE A 44 14.37 -2.30 -5.97
C ILE A 44 13.49 -2.54 -4.72
N GLY A 45 12.30 -3.12 -4.88
CA GLY A 45 11.43 -3.53 -3.77
C GLY A 45 12.15 -4.44 -2.75
N TYR A 46 12.88 -5.45 -3.19
CA TYR A 46 13.67 -6.30 -2.28
C TYR A 46 14.78 -5.53 -1.57
N SER A 47 15.46 -4.61 -2.28
CA SER A 47 16.46 -3.75 -1.65
C SER A 47 15.85 -2.86 -0.57
N ARG A 48 14.62 -2.36 -0.75
CA ARG A 48 13.86 -1.61 0.26
C ARG A 48 13.57 -2.45 1.50
N ILE A 49 13.17 -3.71 1.32
CA ILE A 49 12.95 -4.64 2.45
C ILE A 49 14.22 -4.80 3.28
N ILE A 50 15.37 -4.98 2.62
CA ILE A 50 16.67 -5.12 3.30
C ILE A 50 17.02 -3.82 4.04
N LEU A 51 16.90 -2.66 3.38
CA LEU A 51 17.17 -1.36 3.99
C LEU A 51 16.25 -1.07 5.18
N ALA A 52 14.97 -1.40 5.08
CA ALA A 52 14.02 -1.28 6.18
C ALA A 52 14.40 -2.21 7.34
N GLY A 53 14.77 -3.46 7.06
CA GLY A 53 15.26 -4.40 8.08
C GLY A 53 16.52 -3.89 8.80
N LEU A 54 17.47 -3.32 8.06
CA LEU A 54 18.65 -2.68 8.64
C LEU A 54 18.28 -1.43 9.45
N ALA A 55 17.37 -0.60 8.97
CA ALA A 55 16.89 0.56 9.72
C ALA A 55 16.27 0.13 11.06
N LEU A 56 15.44 -0.91 11.06
CA LEU A 56 14.85 -1.49 12.27
C LEU A 56 15.90 -2.07 13.22
N HIS A 57 16.94 -2.71 12.69
CA HIS A 57 18.06 -3.20 13.50
C HIS A 57 18.74 -2.04 14.25
N TYR A 58 19.11 -0.96 13.56
CA TYR A 58 19.77 0.20 14.17
C TYR A 58 18.85 1.07 15.04
N MET A 59 17.54 0.83 15.04
CA MET A 59 16.51 1.71 15.62
C MET A 59 16.69 1.95 17.12
N SER A 60 17.20 0.97 17.87
CA SER A 60 17.33 1.05 19.33
C SER A 60 18.64 1.65 19.83
N TYR A 61 19.68 1.77 19.00
CA TYR A 61 21.02 2.20 19.46
C TYR A 61 21.76 3.20 18.55
N HIS A 62 21.42 3.29 17.26
CA HIS A 62 22.06 4.23 16.33
C HIS A 62 21.03 5.01 15.49
N PRO A 63 20.45 6.08 16.06
CA PRO A 63 19.36 6.82 15.41
C PRO A 63 19.75 7.48 14.08
N LYS A 64 21.01 7.88 13.91
CA LYS A 64 21.50 8.47 12.66
C LYS A 64 21.47 7.47 11.51
N TYR A 65 21.99 6.26 11.73
CA TYR A 65 21.99 5.20 10.70
C TYR A 65 20.58 4.67 10.44
N CYS A 66 19.76 4.50 11.49
CA CYS A 66 18.36 4.15 11.35
C CYS A 66 17.62 5.15 10.44
N THR A 67 17.72 6.44 10.74
CA THR A 67 17.05 7.51 9.98
C THR A 67 17.54 7.55 8.53
N LEU A 68 18.85 7.43 8.29
CA LEU A 68 19.40 7.45 6.94
C LEU A 68 18.90 6.27 6.11
N LEU A 69 18.99 5.05 6.63
CA LEU A 69 18.56 3.84 5.94
C LEU A 69 17.04 3.84 5.69
N TYR A 70 16.27 4.32 6.67
CA TYR A 70 14.83 4.49 6.55
C TYR A 70 14.47 5.48 5.43
N CYS A 71 15.08 6.67 5.43
CA CYS A 71 14.88 7.67 4.38
C CYS A 71 15.24 7.15 2.99
N ILE A 72 16.36 6.43 2.85
CA ILE A 72 16.75 5.83 1.56
C ILE A 72 15.70 4.82 1.11
N SER A 73 15.21 3.96 2.01
CA SER A 73 14.15 3.00 1.70
C SER A 73 12.87 3.67 1.22
N CYS A 74 12.43 4.74 1.89
CA CYS A 74 11.27 5.54 1.49
C CYS A 74 11.47 6.28 0.16
N LEU A 75 12.68 6.72 -0.17
CA LEU A 75 12.95 7.36 -1.46
C LEU A 75 12.92 6.36 -2.62
N LEU A 76 13.38 5.13 -2.39
CA LEU A 76 13.37 4.06 -3.39
C LEU A 76 11.95 3.62 -3.77
N ASP A 77 10.95 3.83 -2.90
CA ASP A 77 9.52 3.62 -3.18
C ASP A 77 9.05 4.39 -4.43
N ALA A 78 9.39 5.68 -4.49
CA ALA A 78 9.05 6.46 -5.66
C ALA A 78 9.80 5.96 -6.91
N VAL A 79 11.03 5.48 -6.74
CA VAL A 79 11.89 5.05 -7.84
C VAL A 79 11.40 3.74 -8.47
N ASP A 80 10.96 2.76 -7.68
CA ASP A 80 10.46 1.50 -8.25
C ASP A 80 9.19 1.70 -9.07
N GLY A 81 8.27 2.57 -8.64
CA GLY A 81 7.07 2.89 -9.39
C GLY A 81 7.39 3.60 -10.70
N GLN A 82 8.36 4.52 -10.71
CA GLN A 82 8.82 5.17 -11.94
C GLN A 82 9.53 4.17 -12.86
N ALA A 83 10.38 3.29 -12.32
CA ALA A 83 11.06 2.25 -13.08
C ALA A 83 10.07 1.26 -13.71
N ALA A 84 9.04 0.85 -12.97
CA ALA A 84 7.99 -0.03 -13.48
C ALA A 84 7.25 0.58 -14.67
N ARG A 85 6.92 1.88 -14.61
CA ARG A 85 6.26 2.62 -15.70
C ARG A 85 7.17 2.86 -16.89
N ALA A 86 8.42 3.27 -16.64
CA ALA A 86 9.38 3.58 -17.70
C ALA A 86 9.84 2.35 -18.49
N LEU A 87 9.97 1.20 -17.81
CA LEU A 87 10.42 -0.06 -18.42
C LEU A 87 9.26 -0.96 -18.89
N GLY A 88 8.00 -0.55 -18.69
CA GLY A 88 6.83 -1.37 -19.00
C GLY A 88 6.72 -2.64 -18.14
N GLN A 89 7.38 -2.68 -16.98
CA GLN A 89 7.48 -3.85 -16.08
C GLN A 89 6.43 -3.81 -14.94
N THR A 90 5.28 -3.18 -15.16
CA THR A 90 4.19 -3.13 -14.17
C THR A 90 3.58 -4.52 -13.98
N SER A 91 3.54 -5.02 -12.73
CA SER A 91 3.00 -6.35 -12.42
C SER A 91 2.10 -6.33 -11.18
N LYS A 92 1.14 -7.26 -11.10
CA LYS A 92 0.29 -7.43 -9.90
C LYS A 92 1.12 -7.81 -8.68
N PHE A 93 2.12 -8.68 -8.87
CA PHE A 93 3.04 -9.07 -7.81
C PHE A 93 3.81 -7.86 -7.28
N GLY A 94 4.41 -7.05 -8.16
CA GLY A 94 5.15 -5.85 -7.75
C GLY A 94 4.29 -4.83 -7.00
N ALA A 95 3.06 -4.59 -7.47
CA ALA A 95 2.12 -3.70 -6.78
C ALA A 95 1.73 -4.18 -5.37
N VAL A 96 1.58 -5.49 -5.17
CA VAL A 96 1.30 -6.06 -3.85
C VAL A 96 2.56 -6.05 -2.97
N LEU A 97 3.72 -6.38 -3.53
CA LEU A 97 5.01 -6.37 -2.83
C LEU A 97 5.34 -4.98 -2.29
N ASP A 98 5.17 -3.96 -3.13
CA ASP A 98 5.33 -2.55 -2.78
C ASP A 98 4.43 -2.16 -1.59
N MET A 99 3.11 -2.33 -1.77
CA MET A 99 2.13 -2.03 -0.72
C MET A 99 2.45 -2.73 0.61
N VAL A 100 2.77 -4.02 0.59
CA VAL A 100 3.08 -4.80 1.80
C VAL A 100 4.36 -4.31 2.47
N THR A 101 5.41 -4.03 1.70
CA THR A 101 6.70 -3.54 2.21
C THR A 101 6.54 -2.22 2.95
N ASP A 102 5.78 -1.31 2.37
CA ASP A 102 5.40 -0.03 2.93
C ASP A 102 4.70 -0.14 4.29
N ARG A 103 3.66 -1.01 4.35
CA ARG A 103 2.87 -1.18 5.57
C ARG A 103 3.67 -1.86 6.66
N CYS A 104 4.48 -2.86 6.33
CA CYS A 104 5.39 -3.50 7.28
C CYS A 104 6.39 -2.49 7.86
N THR A 105 7.03 -1.69 7.01
CA THR A 105 8.04 -0.70 7.42
C THR A 105 7.45 0.34 8.38
N THR A 106 6.30 0.92 8.02
CA THR A 106 5.59 1.91 8.85
C THR A 106 5.12 1.30 10.18
N SER A 107 4.58 0.07 10.13
CA SER A 107 4.06 -0.60 11.32
C SER A 107 5.16 -0.97 12.30
N CYS A 108 6.33 -1.41 11.83
CA CYS A 108 7.47 -1.68 12.70
C CYS A 108 7.97 -0.40 13.40
N LEU A 109 7.99 0.74 12.70
CA LEU A 109 8.29 2.04 13.30
C LEU A 109 7.25 2.42 14.37
N LEU A 110 5.96 2.27 14.08
CA LEU A 110 4.86 2.54 15.02
C LEU A 110 4.90 1.62 16.24
N CYS A 111 5.26 0.34 16.06
CA CYS A 111 5.48 -0.60 17.16
C CYS A 111 6.60 -0.11 18.08
N TYR A 112 7.73 0.35 17.52
CA TYR A 112 8.80 0.94 18.32
C TYR A 112 8.32 2.20 19.05
N LEU A 113 7.60 3.10 18.38
CA LEU A 113 7.02 4.30 18.99
C LEU A 113 6.07 3.96 20.13
N SER A 114 5.27 2.89 20.02
CA SER A 114 4.39 2.43 21.10
C SER A 114 5.16 2.02 22.36
N SER A 115 6.35 1.43 22.20
CA SER A 115 7.24 1.10 23.31
C SER A 115 7.98 2.32 23.88
N ALA A 116 8.30 3.30 23.03
CA ALA A 116 9.00 4.52 23.42
C ALA A 116 8.08 5.53 24.11
N TYR A 117 6.80 5.55 23.75
CA TYR A 117 5.79 6.45 24.28
C TYR A 117 4.55 5.67 24.77
N PRO A 118 4.64 4.95 25.91
CA PRO A 118 3.58 4.05 26.38
C PRO A 118 2.22 4.74 26.59
N THR A 119 2.21 6.02 26.97
CA THR A 119 0.99 6.82 27.14
C THR A 119 0.16 6.91 25.86
N TYR A 120 0.81 6.89 24.69
CA TYR A 120 0.16 6.96 23.38
C TYR A 120 0.08 5.61 22.67
N ALA A 121 0.44 4.50 23.35
CA ALA A 121 0.49 3.17 22.75
C ALA A 121 -0.82 2.75 22.09
N LEU A 122 -1.97 3.04 22.73
CA LEU A 122 -3.29 2.78 22.15
C LEU A 122 -3.53 3.54 20.83
N SER A 123 -3.01 4.76 20.72
CA SER A 123 -3.12 5.55 19.49
C SER A 123 -2.31 4.93 18.36
N PHE A 124 -1.07 4.49 18.64
CA PHE A 124 -0.25 3.81 17.63
C PHE A 124 -0.82 2.47 17.21
N GLN A 125 -1.34 1.67 18.15
CA GLN A 125 -2.02 0.41 17.85
C GLN A 125 -3.26 0.62 16.97
N PHE A 126 -4.04 1.66 17.28
CA PHE A 126 -5.18 2.07 16.46
C PHE A 126 -4.77 2.44 15.04
N LEU A 127 -3.72 3.26 14.88
CA LEU A 127 -3.19 3.66 13.58
C LEU A 127 -2.72 2.46 12.75
N ILE A 128 -1.98 1.53 13.35
CA ILE A 128 -1.57 0.27 12.70
C ILE A 128 -2.81 -0.51 12.23
N SER A 129 -3.80 -0.68 13.10
CA SER A 129 -5.02 -1.43 12.79
C SER A 129 -5.83 -0.80 11.66
N LEU A 130 -5.98 0.51 11.69
CA LEU A 130 -6.67 1.28 10.66
C LEU A 130 -5.97 1.15 9.31
N ASP A 131 -4.64 1.28 9.29
CA ASP A 131 -3.86 1.25 8.05
C ASP A 131 -3.92 -0.13 7.38
N PHE A 132 -3.72 -1.21 8.15
CA PHE A 132 -3.86 -2.57 7.63
C PHE A 132 -5.28 -2.86 7.15
N ALA A 133 -6.30 -2.54 7.94
CA ALA A 133 -7.69 -2.81 7.57
C ALA A 133 -8.10 -2.07 6.29
N SER A 134 -7.77 -0.78 6.21
CA SER A 134 -8.09 0.07 5.05
C SER A 134 -7.42 -0.41 3.77
N HIS A 135 -6.10 -0.66 3.82
CA HIS A 135 -5.35 -1.10 2.64
C HIS A 135 -5.75 -2.52 2.22
N TYR A 136 -5.96 -3.43 3.17
CA TYR A 136 -6.39 -4.79 2.86
C TYR A 136 -7.76 -4.83 2.20
N MET A 137 -8.75 -4.13 2.77
CA MET A 137 -10.08 -4.03 2.17
C MET A 137 -10.04 -3.33 0.82
N HIS A 138 -9.27 -2.26 0.68
CA HIS A 138 -9.14 -1.54 -0.58
C HIS A 138 -8.49 -2.40 -1.68
N MET A 139 -7.40 -3.09 -1.38
CA MET A 139 -6.75 -4.04 -2.29
C MET A 139 -7.72 -5.14 -2.72
N TYR A 140 -8.40 -5.78 -1.77
CA TYR A 140 -9.35 -6.84 -2.06
C TYR A 140 -10.51 -6.34 -2.94
N SER A 141 -11.10 -5.19 -2.60
CA SER A 141 -12.17 -4.57 -3.40
C SER A 141 -11.71 -4.25 -4.84
N SER A 142 -10.47 -3.77 -5.01
CA SER A 142 -9.89 -3.46 -6.32
C SER A 142 -9.63 -4.73 -7.16
N LEU A 143 -9.18 -5.81 -6.52
CA LEU A 143 -8.98 -7.10 -7.18
C LEU A 143 -10.30 -7.75 -7.60
N VAL A 144 -11.33 -7.68 -6.76
CA VAL A 144 -12.65 -8.28 -7.01
C VAL A 144 -13.42 -7.51 -8.08
N THR A 145 -13.44 -6.18 -8.01
CA THR A 145 -14.08 -5.35 -9.04
C THR A 145 -13.40 -5.52 -10.40
N GLY A 146 -12.08 -5.73 -10.39
CA GLY A 146 -11.26 -5.87 -11.58
C GLY A 146 -11.27 -4.58 -12.41
N SER A 147 -10.12 -4.21 -12.96
CA SER A 147 -10.06 -3.21 -14.04
C SER A 147 -10.69 -3.74 -15.34
N ARG A 148 -11.86 -4.39 -15.28
CA ARG A 148 -12.59 -4.95 -16.40
C ARG A 148 -13.46 -3.87 -16.99
N SER A 149 -12.86 -3.17 -17.95
CA SER A 149 -13.51 -2.29 -18.91
C SER A 149 -14.19 -1.05 -18.31
N HIS A 150 -13.64 0.10 -18.69
CA HIS A 150 -14.14 1.48 -18.76
C HIS A 150 -15.66 1.80 -18.85
N LYS A 151 -16.59 0.93 -18.42
CA LYS A 151 -18.03 1.14 -18.65
C LYS A 151 -18.95 1.01 -17.43
N LEU A 152 -18.49 0.71 -16.22
CA LEU A 152 -19.41 0.56 -15.07
C LEU A 152 -18.96 1.13 -13.72
N VAL A 153 -17.89 1.95 -13.66
CA VAL A 153 -17.51 2.64 -12.41
C VAL A 153 -17.11 4.09 -12.69
N THR A 154 -17.99 4.87 -13.30
CA THR A 154 -17.84 6.33 -13.40
C THR A 154 -19.07 7.00 -12.82
N SER A 155 -19.14 7.03 -11.48
CA SER A 155 -19.98 7.89 -10.61
C SER A 155 -20.08 7.18 -9.25
N ASP A 156 -19.10 7.23 -8.36
CA ASP A 156 -18.78 8.38 -7.50
C ASP A 156 -17.48 8.06 -6.76
N VAL A 157 -16.35 8.08 -7.47
CA VAL A 157 -15.06 8.18 -6.77
C VAL A 157 -15.06 9.58 -6.16
N SER A 158 -15.38 9.70 -4.86
CA SER A 158 -15.31 10.99 -4.15
C SER A 158 -14.09 11.78 -4.65
N ARG A 159 -14.30 13.04 -5.03
CA ARG A 159 -13.28 13.88 -5.65
C ARG A 159 -11.96 13.84 -4.90
N ILE A 160 -12.02 13.75 -3.56
CA ILE A 160 -10.85 13.67 -2.68
C ILE A 160 -10.00 12.41 -2.90
N LEU A 161 -10.61 11.24 -3.13
CA LEU A 161 -9.89 9.99 -3.39
C LEU A 161 -9.31 9.98 -4.81
N TRP A 162 -10.05 10.56 -5.76
CA TRP A 162 -9.57 10.71 -7.13
C TRP A 162 -8.34 11.62 -7.18
N TYR A 163 -8.37 12.80 -6.55
CA TYR A 163 -7.19 13.67 -6.47
C TYR A 163 -6.00 12.99 -5.78
N TYR A 164 -6.26 12.23 -4.72
CA TYR A 164 -5.22 11.50 -3.98
C TYR A 164 -4.47 10.46 -4.82
N TYR A 165 -5.16 9.70 -5.69
CA TYR A 165 -4.54 8.65 -6.51
C TYR A 165 -4.20 9.08 -7.93
N ASN A 166 -4.85 10.09 -8.48
CA ASN A 166 -4.64 10.52 -9.87
C ASN A 166 -3.35 11.32 -10.04
N ASP A 167 -2.93 12.08 -9.02
CA ASP A 167 -1.68 12.82 -9.05
C ASP A 167 -0.60 12.12 -8.22
N SER A 168 0.41 11.56 -8.91
CA SER A 168 1.54 10.87 -8.26
C SER A 168 2.33 11.78 -7.32
N ARG A 169 2.33 13.10 -7.57
CA ARG A 169 3.01 14.06 -6.68
C ARG A 169 2.27 14.21 -5.36
N THR A 170 0.95 14.38 -5.41
CA THR A 170 0.09 14.41 -4.22
C THR A 170 0.22 13.12 -3.41
N LEU A 171 0.19 11.95 -4.06
CA LEU A 171 0.40 10.66 -3.40
C LEU A 171 1.74 10.61 -2.66
N PHE A 172 2.82 10.98 -3.34
CA PHE A 172 4.17 11.00 -2.76
C PHE A 172 4.28 11.99 -1.60
N VAL A 173 3.79 13.22 -1.74
CA VAL A 173 3.84 14.24 -0.68
C VAL A 173 3.07 13.80 0.56
N MET A 174 1.90 13.19 0.38
CA MET A 174 1.09 12.71 1.51
C MET A 174 1.72 11.50 2.20
N CYS A 175 2.33 10.59 1.44
CA CYS A 175 3.07 9.45 1.99
C CYS A 175 4.32 9.93 2.73
N ALA A 176 5.16 10.73 2.05
CA ALA A 176 6.39 11.29 2.62
C ALA A 176 6.12 12.15 3.86
N GLY A 177 5.07 12.97 3.86
CA GLY A 177 4.70 13.78 5.02
C GLY A 177 4.19 12.95 6.20
N ASN A 178 3.47 11.86 5.94
CA ASN A 178 3.06 10.90 6.97
C ASN A 178 4.27 10.19 7.59
N GLU A 179 5.18 9.66 6.76
CA GLU A 179 6.40 9.01 7.24
C GLU A 179 7.33 10.00 7.95
N LEU A 180 7.43 11.22 7.46
CA LEU A 180 8.19 12.29 8.10
C LEU A 180 7.65 12.61 9.50
N PHE A 181 6.34 12.59 9.70
CA PHE A 181 5.75 12.78 11.03
C PHE A 181 6.18 11.68 12.01
N PHE A 182 6.06 10.41 11.62
CA PHE A 182 6.47 9.29 12.49
C PHE A 182 7.98 9.25 12.73
N LEU A 183 8.77 9.54 11.71
CA LEU A 183 10.22 9.62 11.83
C LEU A 183 10.64 10.81 12.73
N SER A 184 9.90 11.92 12.69
CA SER A 184 10.11 13.05 13.60
C SER A 184 9.82 12.66 15.05
N LEU A 185 8.71 11.95 15.32
CA LEU A 185 8.42 11.41 16.65
C LEU A 185 9.53 10.46 17.13
N TYR A 186 10.08 9.64 16.24
CA TYR A 186 11.23 8.78 16.56
C TYR A 186 12.45 9.62 16.96
N LEU A 187 12.77 10.66 16.19
CA LEU A 187 13.92 11.51 16.43
C LEU A 187 13.77 12.40 17.68
N MET A 188 12.55 12.78 18.06
CA MET A 188 12.27 13.50 19.32
C MET A 188 12.74 12.71 20.55
N LYS A 189 12.74 11.38 20.49
CA LYS A 189 13.30 10.53 21.56
C LYS A 189 14.79 10.76 21.77
N TRP A 190 15.53 10.99 20.68
CA TRP A 190 16.99 11.00 20.64
C TRP A 190 17.59 12.40 20.64
N VAL A 191 16.94 13.36 20.00
CA VAL A 191 17.41 14.75 19.87
C VAL A 191 16.71 15.61 20.91
N LYS A 192 17.47 16.05 21.92
CA LYS A 192 17.00 16.96 22.97
C LYS A 192 17.58 18.37 22.86
N THR A 193 18.47 18.59 21.89
CA THR A 193 19.14 19.87 21.68
C THR A 193 18.21 20.85 20.96
N PRO A 194 17.91 22.03 21.55
CA PRO A 194 17.11 23.06 20.89
C PRO A 194 17.79 23.60 19.64
N ILE A 195 17.00 24.13 18.70
CA ILE A 195 17.48 24.57 17.37
C ILE A 195 18.42 25.79 17.45
N GLY A 196 18.36 26.57 18.54
CA GLY A 196 19.21 27.75 18.71
C GLY A 196 18.79 28.95 17.83
N LEU A 197 17.56 28.94 17.28
CA LEU A 197 16.99 30.07 16.56
C LEU A 197 16.63 31.20 17.52
N SER A 198 16.94 32.45 17.14
CA SER A 198 16.80 33.67 17.95
C SER A 198 15.34 34.13 18.17
N HIS A 199 14.35 33.33 17.76
CA HIS A 199 12.94 33.70 17.87
C HIS A 199 12.34 33.14 19.19
N PRO A 200 11.74 33.97 20.06
CA PRO A 200 11.33 33.58 21.42
C PRO A 200 10.25 32.48 21.47
N LEU A 201 9.49 32.29 20.39
CA LEU A 201 8.47 31.23 20.30
C LEU A 201 9.03 29.85 19.89
N ILE A 202 10.25 29.78 19.34
CA ILE A 202 10.79 28.58 18.69
C ILE A 202 12.15 28.17 19.28
N SER A 203 12.75 29.04 20.09
CA SER A 203 14.06 28.85 20.73
C SER A 203 14.13 27.61 21.63
N HIS A 204 12.99 27.20 22.20
CA HIS A 204 12.88 26.04 23.09
C HIS A 204 12.61 24.72 22.36
N LEU A 205 12.19 24.79 21.09
CA LEU A 205 11.83 23.61 20.31
C LEU A 205 13.07 22.98 19.68
N THR A 206 13.04 21.66 19.59
CA THR A 206 14.00 20.84 18.83
C THR A 206 13.61 20.78 17.36
N TRP A 207 14.57 20.53 16.47
CA TRP A 207 14.26 20.47 15.03
C TRP A 207 13.25 19.37 14.68
N PRO A 208 13.25 18.17 15.33
CA PRO A 208 12.22 17.17 15.03
C PRO A 208 10.83 17.60 15.48
N GLU A 209 10.70 18.37 16.56
CA GLU A 209 9.40 18.91 16.99
C GLU A 209 8.82 19.88 15.96
N VAL A 210 9.65 20.76 15.39
CA VAL A 210 9.20 21.68 14.33
C VAL A 210 8.75 20.90 13.10
N VAL A 211 9.52 19.89 12.68
CA VAL A 211 9.14 19.04 11.54
C VAL A 211 7.86 18.25 11.86
N ALA A 212 7.70 17.73 13.08
CA ALA A 212 6.49 17.06 13.52
C ALA A 212 5.26 17.99 13.45
N LEU A 213 5.38 19.24 13.90
CA LEU A 213 4.28 20.21 13.86
C LEU A 213 3.84 20.54 12.42
N VAL A 214 4.79 20.68 11.50
CA VAL A 214 4.49 20.96 10.08
C VAL A 214 3.88 19.72 9.41
N SER A 215 4.47 18.56 9.62
CA SER A 215 4.01 17.29 9.03
C SER A 215 2.72 16.75 9.65
N PHE A 216 2.34 17.21 10.85
CA PHE A 216 1.11 16.80 11.53
C PHE A 216 -0.15 16.98 10.69
N TRP A 217 -0.26 18.09 9.95
CA TRP A 217 -1.41 18.35 9.08
C TRP A 217 -1.52 17.35 7.94
N VAL A 218 -0.37 16.92 7.40
CA VAL A 218 -0.31 15.89 6.35
C VAL A 218 -0.67 14.53 6.93
N PHE A 219 -0.11 14.17 8.09
CA PHE A 219 -0.47 12.98 8.85
C PHE A 219 -1.98 12.90 9.12
N LEU A 220 -2.58 13.98 9.61
CA LEU A 220 -4.02 14.03 9.90
C LEU A 220 -4.84 13.83 8.63
N ALA A 221 -4.52 14.56 7.56
CA ALA A 221 -5.21 14.43 6.28
C ALA A 221 -5.09 13.01 5.71
N LYS A 222 -3.90 12.41 5.77
CA LYS A 222 -3.66 11.03 5.32
C LYS A 222 -4.47 10.01 6.12
N ASN A 223 -4.58 10.16 7.43
CA ASN A 223 -5.39 9.26 8.26
C ASN A 223 -6.90 9.41 8.02
N ILE A 224 -7.38 10.64 7.76
CA ILE A 224 -8.77 10.86 7.33
C ILE A 224 -9.03 10.17 5.99
N ILE A 225 -8.11 10.29 5.03
CA ILE A 225 -8.21 9.57 3.75
C ILE A 225 -8.23 8.06 3.98
N ASN A 226 -7.44 7.56 4.92
CA ASN A 226 -7.41 6.13 5.27
C ASN A 226 -8.78 5.62 5.75
N PHE A 227 -9.47 6.37 6.61
CA PHE A 227 -10.85 6.06 7.00
C PHE A 227 -11.82 6.08 5.81
N VAL A 228 -11.72 7.10 4.96
CA VAL A 228 -12.58 7.23 3.77
C VAL A 228 -12.34 6.07 2.81
N GLN A 229 -11.08 5.66 2.64
CA GLN A 229 -10.67 4.52 1.82
C GLN A 229 -11.28 3.23 2.35
N LEU A 230 -11.16 2.96 3.66
CA LEU A 230 -11.77 1.81 4.32
C LEU A 230 -13.29 1.77 4.09
N TRP A 231 -14.00 2.85 4.42
CA TRP A 231 -15.45 2.94 4.29
C TRP A 231 -15.92 2.67 2.85
N LYS A 232 -15.21 3.24 1.87
CA LYS A 232 -15.55 3.07 0.46
C LYS A 232 -15.27 1.66 -0.04
N ALA A 233 -14.14 1.08 0.34
CA ALA A 233 -13.82 -0.30 -0.01
C ALA A 233 -14.92 -1.25 0.49
N SER A 234 -15.41 -1.03 1.72
CA SER A 234 -16.56 -1.76 2.27
C SER A 234 -17.82 -1.61 1.43
N LYS A 235 -18.16 -0.37 1.03
CA LYS A 235 -19.34 -0.13 0.17
C LYS A 235 -19.23 -0.80 -1.19
N ILE A 236 -18.04 -0.78 -1.80
CA ILE A 236 -17.78 -1.44 -3.08
C ILE A 236 -18.00 -2.94 -2.95
N LEU A 237 -17.46 -3.57 -1.90
CA LEU A 237 -17.62 -5.00 -1.64
C LEU A 237 -19.10 -5.38 -1.46
N VAL A 238 -19.84 -4.64 -0.65
CA VAL A 238 -21.29 -4.84 -0.49
C VAL A 238 -22.03 -4.70 -1.84
N GLY A 239 -21.62 -3.73 -2.67
CA GLY A 239 -22.17 -3.57 -4.02
C GLY A 239 -21.94 -4.79 -4.92
N VAL A 240 -20.74 -5.38 -4.87
CA VAL A 240 -20.43 -6.63 -5.58
C VAL A 240 -21.31 -7.78 -5.06
N ASP A 241 -21.39 -7.96 -3.76
CA ASP A 241 -22.21 -9.02 -3.14
C ASP A 241 -23.69 -8.92 -3.53
N LEU A 242 -24.23 -7.70 -3.55
CA LEU A 242 -25.61 -7.45 -3.97
C LEU A 242 -25.82 -7.80 -5.45
N ALA A 243 -24.87 -7.47 -6.32
CA ALA A 243 -24.93 -7.78 -7.74
C ALA A 243 -24.82 -9.28 -8.02
N GLU A 244 -23.94 -9.99 -7.31
CA GLU A 244 -23.83 -11.45 -7.40
C GLU A 244 -25.09 -12.16 -6.91
N ARG A 245 -25.66 -11.71 -5.79
CA ARG A 245 -26.94 -12.22 -5.28
C ARG A 245 -28.10 -11.96 -6.24
N ALA A 246 -28.12 -10.81 -6.93
CA ALA A 246 -29.13 -10.52 -7.95
C ALA A 246 -29.04 -11.50 -9.12
N LYS A 247 -27.83 -11.72 -9.66
CA LYS A 247 -27.60 -12.70 -10.74
C LYS A 247 -27.97 -14.13 -10.33
N ALA A 248 -27.63 -14.52 -9.10
CA ALA A 248 -27.99 -15.84 -8.57
C ALA A 248 -29.51 -16.05 -8.50
N ARG A 249 -30.27 -15.01 -8.13
CA ARG A 249 -31.75 -15.03 -8.15
C ARG A 249 -32.31 -15.16 -9.56
N GLU A 250 -31.75 -14.46 -10.54
CA GLU A 250 -32.16 -14.55 -11.95
C GLU A 250 -31.84 -15.92 -12.57
N SER A 251 -30.73 -16.53 -12.17
CA SER A 251 -30.31 -17.85 -12.66
C SER A 251 -31.02 -19.04 -11.98
N SER A 252 -31.74 -18.81 -10.88
CA SER A 252 -32.47 -19.87 -10.18
C SER A 252 -33.77 -20.22 -10.94
N PRO A 253 -33.97 -21.48 -11.36
CA PRO A 253 -35.14 -21.90 -12.13
C PRO A 253 -36.40 -21.96 -11.25
N ARG A 254 -37.03 -20.82 -11.00
CA ARG A 254 -38.36 -20.73 -10.35
C ARG A 254 -39.46 -20.16 -11.25
N SER A 255 -39.30 -20.25 -12.57
CA SER A 255 -40.36 -19.87 -13.53
C SER A 255 -40.68 -20.92 -14.62
N LYS A 256 -40.23 -22.18 -14.49
CA LYS A 256 -40.68 -23.29 -15.35
C LYS A 256 -41.78 -24.15 -14.72
N GLY A 257 -42.62 -23.56 -13.89
CA GLY A 257 -43.65 -24.28 -13.16
C GLY A 257 -44.83 -23.38 -12.81
N ARG A 258 -45.54 -22.93 -13.83
CA ARG A 258 -46.99 -22.66 -13.80
C ARG A 258 -47.53 -22.74 -15.21
#